data_AF-A0A543E4E6-F1
#
_entry.id   AF-A0A543E4E6-F1
#
_cell.length_a   1.000
_cell.length_b   1.000
_cell.length_c   1.000
_cell.angle_alpha   90.00
_cell.angle_beta   90.00
_cell.angle_gamma   90.00
#
_symmetry.space_group_name_H-M   'P 1'
#
loop_
_entity.id
_entity.type
_entity.pdbx_description
1 polymer ?
#
loop_
_entity_poly.entity_id
_entity_poly.type
_entity_poly.pdbx_seq_one_letter_code
_entity_poly.pdbx_strand_id
1 'polypeptide(L)' 'MVNWNIINSNERKMSSAQIRKNMVSFMTRNHPCSIIDSIERKYNAYKIHLMNGLCLIFDADGRNVKSN' A
#
# COMPACT_ATOMS: atom_id res chain seq x y z
N MET A 1 2.58 -11.50 9.89
CA MET A 1 3.53 -10.44 9.51
C MET A 1 3.41 -10.22 8.01
N VAL A 2 3.12 -9.00 7.58
CA VAL A 2 2.89 -8.68 6.16
C VAL A 2 4.22 -8.57 5.40
N ASN A 3 4.26 -9.12 4.18
CA ASN A 3 5.46 -9.08 3.35
C ASN A 3 5.57 -7.77 2.56
N TRP A 4 6.35 -6.83 3.09
CA TRP A 4 6.62 -5.54 2.45
C TRP A 4 7.58 -5.62 1.26
N ASN A 5 8.28 -6.73 1.04
CA ASN A 5 9.20 -6.89 -0.09
C ASN A 5 8.48 -7.00 -1.44
N ILE A 6 7.15 -7.20 -1.42
CA ILE A 6 6.29 -7.18 -2.61
C ILE A 6 6.33 -5.80 -3.29
N ILE A 7 6.55 -4.73 -2.51
CA ILE A 7 6.68 -3.37 -3.02
C ILE A 7 8.13 -3.18 -3.47
N ASN A 8 8.42 -3.56 -4.71
CA ASN A 8 9.69 -3.27 -5.37
C ASN A 8 9.54 -2.11 -6.35
N SER A 9 10.61 -1.32 -6.49
CA SER A 9 10.69 -0.17 -7.39
C SER A 9 11.63 -0.46 -8.56
N ASN A 10 11.65 -1.69 -9.07
CA ASN A 10 12.73 -2.17 -9.95
C ASN A 10 13.03 -1.25 -11.16
N GLU A 11 12.09 -0.40 -11.57
CA GLU A 11 12.26 0.52 -12.70
C GLU A 11 11.55 1.88 -12.51
N ARG A 12 11.24 2.28 -11.26
CA ARG A 12 10.44 3.49 -11.00
C ARG A 12 11.25 4.66 -10.45
N LYS A 13 10.82 5.88 -10.79
CA LYS A 13 11.35 7.16 -10.29
C LYS A 13 11.37 7.24 -8.75
N MET A 14 10.46 6.55 -8.08
CA MET A 14 10.33 6.54 -6.62
C MET A 14 10.90 5.25 -6.02
N SER A 15 11.73 5.39 -4.99
CA SER A 15 12.29 4.23 -4.27
C SER A 15 11.18 3.42 -3.58
N SER A 16 11.37 2.10 -3.49
CA SER A 16 10.48 1.20 -2.74
C SER A 16 10.25 1.66 -1.30
N ALA A 17 11.27 2.24 -0.66
CA ALA A 17 11.15 2.83 0.67
C ALA A 17 10.18 4.01 0.71
N GLN A 18 10.22 4.91 -0.29
CA GLN A 18 9.30 6.04 -0.37
C GLN A 18 7.87 5.61 -0.66
N ILE A 19 7.67 4.64 -1.54
CA ILE A 19 6.35 4.07 -1.84
C ILE A 19 5.73 3.51 -0.54
N ARG A 20 6.50 2.70 0.21
CA ARG A 20 6.05 2.17 1.50
C ARG A 20 5.73 3.27 2.50
N LYS A 21 6.58 4.28 2.61
CA LYS A 21 6.37 5.42 3.50
C LYS A 21 5.09 6.18 3.17
N ASN A 22 4.80 6.41 1.89
CA ASN A 22 3.57 7.07 1.44
C ASN A 22 2.33 6.26 1.81
N MET A 23 2.34 4.96 1.55
CA MET A 23 1.21 4.08 1.87
C MET A 23 0.94 4.03 3.37
N VAL A 24 1.99 3.83 4.18
CA VAL A 24 1.87 3.82 5.65
C VAL A 24 1.37 5.17 6.16
N SER A 25 1.94 6.28 5.68
CA SER A 25 1.49 7.63 6.07
C SER A 25 0.02 7.87 5.74
N PHE A 26 -0.48 7.39 4.60
CA PHE A 26 -1.90 7.49 4.26
C PHE A 26 -2.76 6.64 5.22
N MET A 27 -2.37 5.39 5.46
CA MET A 27 -3.10 4.51 6.37
C MET A 27 -3.13 5.05 7.80
N THR A 28 -2.02 5.55 8.33
CA THR A 28 -1.98 6.10 9.70
C THR A 28 -2.84 7.36 9.85
N ARG A 29 -2.99 8.17 8.80
CA ARG A 29 -3.83 9.39 8.82
C ARG A 29 -5.31 9.08 8.65
N ASN A 30 -5.66 8.22 7.71
CA ASN A 30 -7.05 7.98 7.31
C ASN A 30 -7.68 6.79 8.06
N HIS A 31 -6.87 5.81 8.45
CA HIS A 31 -7.29 4.57 9.08
C HIS A 31 -6.41 4.25 10.30
N PRO A 32 -6.39 5.13 11.32
CA PRO A 32 -5.63 4.89 12.54
C PRO A 32 -6.06 3.56 13.16
N CYS A 33 -5.11 2.85 13.77
CA CYS A 33 -5.32 1.53 14.38
C CYS A 33 -5.76 0.40 13.43
N SER A 34 -5.77 0.60 12.11
CA SER A 34 -6.08 -0.48 11.18
C SER A 34 -4.88 -1.40 10.98
N ILE A 35 -5.11 -2.70 11.16
CA ILE A 35 -4.09 -3.73 10.96
C ILE A 35 -4.15 -4.19 9.50
N ILE A 36 -3.00 -4.29 8.86
CA ILE A 36 -2.89 -4.82 7.51
C ILE A 36 -2.95 -6.35 7.59
N ASP A 37 -3.94 -6.91 6.91
CA ASP A 37 -4.10 -8.35 6.76
C ASP A 37 -3.16 -8.89 5.66
N SER A 38 -3.27 -8.32 4.46
CA SER A 38 -2.50 -8.75 3.30
C SER A 38 -2.22 -7.61 2.31
N ILE A 39 -1.13 -7.75 1.55
CA ILE A 39 -0.75 -6.84 0.47
C ILE A 39 -0.62 -7.67 -0.81
N GLU A 40 -1.34 -7.25 -1.85
CA GLU A 40 -1.27 -7.84 -3.18
C GLU A 40 -0.75 -6.82 -4.18
N ARG A 41 0.13 -7.25 -5.10
CA ARG A 41 0.53 -6.44 -6.25
C ARG A 41 -0.18 -6.95 -7.48
N LYS A 42 -0.97 -6.08 -8.13
CA LYS A 42 -1.71 -6.41 -9.35
C LYS A 42 -1.30 -5.46 -10.46
N TYR A 43 -0.60 -5.99 -11.47
CA TYR A 43 0.01 -5.22 -12.56
C TYR A 43 0.82 -4.03 -12.04
N ASN A 44 0.28 -2.82 -12.15
CA ASN A 44 0.91 -1.58 -11.73
C ASN A 44 0.37 -1.01 -10.42
N ALA A 45 -0.54 -1.70 -9.73
CA ALA A 45 -1.17 -1.23 -8.50
C ALA A 45 -0.88 -2.15 -7.31
N TYR A 46 -0.96 -1.59 -6.10
CA TYR A 46 -0.89 -2.30 -4.84
C TYR A 46 -2.25 -2.27 -4.16
N LYS A 47 -2.77 -3.43 -3.82
CA LYS A 47 -4.01 -3.58 -3.06
C LYS A 47 -3.66 -4.01 -1.64
N ILE A 48 -4.11 -3.23 -0.68
CA ILE A 48 -3.96 -3.51 0.75
C ILE A 48 -5.31 -3.91 1.30
N HIS A 49 -5.35 -5.08 1.91
CA HIS A 49 -6.49 -5.56 2.67
C HIS A 49 -6.24 -5.28 4.15
N LEU A 50 -7.19 -4.58 4.77
CA LEU A 50 -7.19 -4.31 6.21
C LEU A 50 -8.05 -5.34 6.93
N MET A 51 -7.68 -5.68 8.16
CA MET A 51 -8.42 -6.66 8.99
C MET A 51 -9.87 -6.25 9.29
N ASN A 52 -10.21 -4.96 9.17
CA ASN A 52 -11.56 -4.45 9.33
C ASN A 52 -12.47 -4.68 8.10
N GLY A 53 -11.96 -5.36 7.06
CA GLY A 53 -12.67 -5.65 5.82
C GLY A 53 -12.49 -4.60 4.72
N LEU A 54 -11.79 -3.50 5.01
CA LEU A 54 -11.60 -2.39 4.07
C LEU A 54 -10.44 -2.69 3.09
N CYS A 55 -10.62 -2.27 1.84
CA CYS A 55 -9.64 -2.49 0.78
C CYS A 55 -9.12 -1.16 0.22
N LEU A 56 -7.82 -0.93 0.35
CA LEU A 56 -7.15 0.27 -0.17
C LEU A 56 -6.39 -0.06 -1.44
N ILE A 57 -6.58 0.74 -2.49
CA ILE A 57 -5.88 0.58 -3.76
C ILE A 57 -4.93 1.77 -3.93
N PHE A 58 -3.66 1.44 -4.07
CA PHE A 58 -2.58 2.39 -4.33
C PHE A 58 -2.02 2.16 -5.73
N ASP A 59 -1.62 3.23 -6.38
CA ASP A 59 -0.92 3.18 -7.66
C ASP A 59 0.52 2.68 -7.48
N ALA A 60 1.18 2.52 -8.61
CA ALA A 60 2.59 2.20 -8.73
C ALA A 60 3.51 3.06 -7.85
N ASP A 61 3.16 4.33 -7.68
CA ASP A 61 3.92 5.31 -6.92
C ASP A 61 3.50 5.41 -5.43
N GLY A 62 2.63 4.51 -4.97
CA GLY A 62 2.13 4.51 -3.59
C GLY A 62 1.13 5.62 -3.29
N ARG A 63 0.51 6.19 -4.33
CA ARG A 63 -0.58 7.17 -4.20
C ARG A 63 -1.92 6.45 -4.13
N ASN A 64 -2.80 6.84 -3.21
CA ASN A 64 -4.14 6.26 -3.14
C ASN A 64 -4.92 6.60 -4.42
N VAL A 65 -5.42 5.59 -5.12
CA VAL A 65 -6.25 5.75 -6.33
C VAL A 65 -7.72 5.57 -5.98
N LYS A 66 -8.00 4.61 -5.10
CA LYS A 66 -9.37 4.29 -4.69
C LYS A 66 -9.37 3.65 -3.31
N SER A 67 -10.31 4.08 -2.48
CA SER A 67 -10.62 3.47 -1.19
C SER A 67 -12.10 3.08 -1.25
N ASN A 68 -12.44 1.83 -0.95
CA ASN A 68 -13.80 1.32 -0.97
C ASN A 68 -14.13 0.62 0.33
#